data_AF-A0A8X6RFZ2-F1
#
_entry.id   AF-A0A8X6RFZ2-F1
#
_cell.length_a   1.000
_cell.length_b   1.000
_cell.length_c   1.000
_cell.angle_alpha   90.00
_cell.angle_beta   90.00
_cell.angle_gamma   90.00
#
_symmetry.space_group_name_H-M   'P 1'
#
loop_
_entity.id
_entity.type
_entity.pdbx_description
1 polymer ?
#
loop_
_entity_poly.entity_id
_entity_poly.type
_entity_poly.pdbx_seq_one_letter_code
_entity_poly.pdbx_strand_id
1 'polypeptide(L)'
;MVWEANSYDNRRTLVVIPNTLIANFYASLVIQSIVLPFMNNIQGRVFQKDNALPHTTVVTQRALQSADMLPWPVRLPDLSPIEHV
;
A
#
# COMPACT_ATOMS: atom_id res chain seq x y z
N MET A 1 4.41 1.36 -14.86
CA MET A 1 3.42 0.83 -13.89
C MET A 1 2.93 1.99 -13.04
N VAL A 2 1.71 1.95 -12.53
CA VAL A 2 1.20 2.98 -11.60
C VAL A 2 0.83 2.28 -10.29
N TRP A 3 1.18 2.90 -9.16
CA TRP A 3 0.65 2.52 -7.86
C TRP A 3 -0.39 3.53 -7.42
N GLU A 4 -1.49 3.05 -6.86
CA GLU A 4 -2.59 3.86 -6.39
C GLU A 4 -2.94 3.49 -4.94
N ALA A 5 -3.34 4.49 -4.17
CA ALA A 5 -4.09 4.30 -2.92
C ALA A 5 -5.26 5.26 -2.85
N ASN A 6 -6.38 4.75 -2.32
CA ASN A 6 -7.58 5.52 -2.02
C ASN A 6 -7.89 5.50 -0.52
N SER A 7 -8.57 6.54 -0.05
CA SER A 7 -9.11 6.66 1.31
C SER A 7 -10.49 7.31 1.21
N TYR A 8 -11.35 7.04 2.19
CA TYR A 8 -12.70 7.61 2.25
C TYR A 8 -12.71 9.16 2.29
N ASP A 9 -11.75 9.75 3.00
CA ASP A 9 -11.72 11.16 3.39
C ASP A 9 -10.62 11.99 2.69
N ASN A 10 -9.83 11.40 1.79
CA ASN A 10 -8.72 12.10 1.13
C ASN A 10 -8.60 11.76 -0.35
N ARG A 11 -7.88 12.61 -1.09
CA ARG A 11 -7.57 12.45 -2.51
C ARG A 11 -6.79 11.16 -2.78
N ARG A 12 -7.16 10.47 -3.88
CA ARG A 12 -6.41 9.36 -4.47
C ARG A 12 -4.95 9.77 -4.68
N THR A 13 -4.01 8.96 -4.20
CA THR A 13 -2.58 9.16 -4.45
C THR A 13 -2.15 8.24 -5.59
N LEU A 14 -1.57 8.83 -6.64
CA LEU A 14 -1.05 8.10 -7.80
C LEU A 14 0.46 8.31 -7.90
N VAL A 15 1.19 7.20 -8.07
CA VAL A 15 2.64 7.20 -8.21
C VAL A 15 3.00 6.47 -9.49
N VAL A 16 3.62 7.19 -10.43
CA VAL A 16 4.16 6.58 -11.63
C VAL A 16 5.47 5.88 -11.27
N ILE A 17 5.50 4.57 -11.44
CA ILE A 17 6.69 3.75 -11.22
C ILE A 17 7.38 3.60 -12.59
N PRO A 18 8.60 4.14 -12.75
CA PRO A 18 9.26 4.22 -14.05
C PRO A 18 9.74 2.86 -14.59
N ASN A 19 9.57 1.77 -13.85
CA ASN A 19 9.99 0.41 -14.20
C ASN A 19 9.11 -0.65 -13.49
N THR A 20 9.54 -1.90 -13.49
CA THR A 20 8.94 -2.98 -12.69
C THR A 20 9.05 -2.67 -11.20
N LEU A 21 7.93 -2.77 -10.48
CA LEU A 21 7.92 -2.59 -9.02
C LEU A 21 8.55 -3.81 -8.34
N ILE A 22 9.75 -3.64 -7.80
CA ILE A 22 10.40 -4.62 -6.93
C ILE A 22 10.27 -4.21 -5.47
N ALA A 23 10.42 -5.17 -4.56
CA ALA A 23 10.24 -4.98 -3.12
C ALA A 23 10.97 -3.77 -2.52
N ASN A 24 12.23 -3.56 -2.89
CA ASN A 24 13.03 -2.45 -2.38
C ASN A 24 12.47 -1.09 -2.83
N PHE A 25 12.06 -0.98 -4.10
CA PHE A 25 11.42 0.24 -4.61
C PHE A 25 10.04 0.46 -4.00
N TYR A 26 9.28 -0.60 -3.77
CA TYR A 26 8.00 -0.49 -3.07
C TYR A 26 8.20 0.00 -1.63
N ALA A 27 9.16 -0.56 -0.91
CA ALA A 27 9.47 -0.15 0.46
C ALA A 27 9.92 1.32 0.54
N SER A 28 10.82 1.77 -0.34
CA SER A 28 11.33 3.14 -0.28
C SER A 28 10.37 4.17 -0.87
N LEU A 29 9.92 3.98 -2.11
CA LEU A 29 9.15 4.99 -2.85
C LEU A 29 7.69 5.06 -2.45
N VAL A 30 7.12 3.93 -2.00
CA VAL A 30 5.70 3.85 -1.66
C VAL A 30 5.52 3.80 -0.15
N ILE A 31 6.10 2.81 0.53
CA ILE A 31 5.84 2.64 1.96
C ILE A 31 6.41 3.80 2.78
N GLN A 32 7.72 4.04 2.69
CA GLN A 32 8.38 5.06 3.51
C GLN A 32 7.99 6.49 3.11
N SER A 33 7.91 6.78 1.82
CA SER A 33 7.64 8.15 1.35
C SER A 33 6.17 8.56 1.38
N ILE A 34 5.23 7.61 1.34
CA ILE A 34 3.80 7.92 1.12
C ILE A 34 2.92 7.28 2.19
N VAL A 35 3.01 5.96 2.36
CA VAL A 35 2.10 5.22 3.25
C VAL A 35 2.36 5.60 4.71
N LEU A 36 3.60 5.54 5.20
CA LEU A 36 3.88 5.81 6.62
C LEU A 36 3.53 7.25 7.03
N PRO A 37 3.91 8.31 6.28
CA PRO A 37 3.50 9.67 6.63
C PRO A 37 1.98 9.83 6.67
N PHE A 38 1.26 9.18 5.74
CA PHE A 38 -0.20 9.24 5.69
C PHE A 38 -0.84 8.53 6.88
N MET A 39 -0.36 7.33 7.23
CA MET A 39 -0.84 6.55 8.36
C MET A 39 -0.57 7.24 9.71
N ASN A 40 0.58 7.90 9.84
CA ASN A 40 0.96 8.59 11.08
C ASN A 40 0.21 9.91 11.31
N ASN A 41 -0.44 10.48 10.29
CA ASN A 41 -1.14 11.75 10.40
C ASN A 41 -2.51 11.61 11.10
N ILE A 42 -3.16 10.44 11.01
CA ILE A 42 -4.51 10.23 11.55
C ILE A 42 -4.57 8.89 12.28
N GLN A 43 -4.96 8.95 13.55
CA GLN A 43 -5.09 7.76 14.39
C GLN A 43 -6.22 6.83 13.93
N GLY A 44 -6.01 5.52 14.03
CA GLY A 44 -7.02 4.51 13.75
C GLY A 44 -7.18 4.13 12.27
N ARG A 45 -6.29 4.62 11.39
CA ARG A 45 -6.23 4.15 10.00
C ARG A 45 -5.69 2.73 9.94
N VAL A 46 -6.21 1.95 8.99
CA VAL A 46 -5.73 0.60 8.69
C VAL A 46 -5.33 0.54 7.23
N PHE A 47 -4.13 0.05 6.94
CA PHE A 47 -3.60 -0.07 5.59
C PHE A 47 -4.01 -1.41 4.97
N GLN A 48 -4.68 -1.34 3.82
CA GLN A 48 -5.05 -2.49 3.00
C GLN A 48 -4.10 -2.59 1.81
N LYS A 49 -3.64 -3.80 1.49
CA LYS A 49 -2.88 -4.12 0.28
C LYS A 49 -3.19 -5.53 -0.17
N ASP A 50 -2.99 -5.80 -1.46
CA ASP A 50 -3.06 -7.16 -1.98
C ASP A 50 -1.84 -8.01 -1.54
N ASN A 51 -1.84 -9.26 -1.99
CA ASN A 51 -0.78 -10.23 -1.71
C ASN A 51 0.26 -10.34 -2.85
N ALA A 52 0.42 -9.32 -3.69
CA ALA A 52 1.44 -9.31 -4.73
C ALA A 52 2.85 -9.49 -4.13
N LEU A 53 3.74 -10.14 -4.88
CA LEU A 53 5.06 -10.52 -4.37
C LEU A 53 5.86 -9.34 -3.78
N PRO A 54 5.96 -8.16 -4.44
CA PRO A 54 6.66 -7.02 -3.85
C PRO A 54 6.07 -6.56 -2.52
N HIS A 55 4.77 -6.80 -2.28
CA HIS A 55 4.06 -6.35 -1.10
C HIS A 55 4.24 -7.30 0.10
N THR A 56 4.59 -8.57 -0.13
CA THR A 56 4.67 -9.60 0.92
C THR A 56 6.10 -9.96 1.32
N THR A 57 7.11 -9.36 0.67
CA THR A 57 8.50 -9.60 1.04
C THR A 57 8.85 -9.11 2.45
N VAL A 58 9.90 -9.71 3.03
CA VAL A 58 10.42 -9.32 4.35
C VAL A 58 10.81 -7.85 4.41
N VAL A 59 11.38 -7.28 3.33
CA VAL A 59 11.77 -5.86 3.30
C VAL A 59 10.55 -4.97 3.44
N THR A 60 9.47 -5.28 2.73
CA THR A 60 8.22 -4.51 2.79
C THR A 60 7.51 -4.69 4.12
N GLN A 61 7.45 -5.90 4.66
CA GLN A 61 6.91 -6.14 6.00
C GLN A 61 7.67 -5.34 7.07
N ARG A 62 9.01 -5.28 6.96
CA ARG A 62 9.85 -4.44 7.81
C ARG A 62 9.66 -2.95 7.56
N ALA A 63 9.23 -2.51 6.39
CA ALA A 63 8.89 -1.11 6.19
C ALA A 63 7.52 -0.76 6.82
N LEU A 64 6.61 -1.73 6.94
CA LEU A 64 5.24 -1.54 7.42
C LEU A 64 5.05 -1.79 8.93
N GLN A 65 6.10 -2.06 9.70
CA GLN A 65 5.97 -2.50 11.11
C GLN A 65 5.23 -1.49 12.02
N SER A 66 5.24 -0.20 11.66
CA SER A 66 4.57 0.85 12.42
C SER A 66 3.16 1.17 11.93
N ALA A 67 2.67 0.49 10.88
CA ALA A 67 1.35 0.71 10.31
C ALA A 67 0.43 -0.45 10.68
N ASP A 68 -0.80 -0.12 11.10
CA ASP A 68 -1.84 -1.12 11.29
C ASP A 68 -2.26 -1.68 9.93
N MET A 69 -2.35 -3.01 9.84
CA MET A 69 -2.56 -3.74 8.59
C MET A 69 -3.90 -4.47 8.59
N LEU A 70 -4.67 -4.34 7.51
CA LEU A 70 -5.87 -5.15 7.30
C LEU A 70 -5.43 -6.53 6.79
N PRO A 71 -5.81 -7.65 7.45
CA PRO A 71 -5.60 -8.98 6.90
C PRO A 71 -6.35 -9.13 5.57
N TRP A 72 -5.62 -9.38 4.48
CA TRP A 72 -6.22 -9.50 3.15
C TRP A 72 -6.21 -10.94 2.62
N PRO A 73 -7.36 -11.49 2.21
CA PRO A 73 -7.43 -12.84 1.66
C PRO A 73 -6.73 -12.96 0.31
N VAL A 74 -6.23 -14.15 0.01
CA VAL A 74 -5.52 -14.45 -1.23
C VAL A 74 -6.53 -14.57 -2.39
N ARG A 75 -6.23 -13.92 -3.54
CA ARG A 75 -7.02 -13.99 -4.78
C ARG A 75 -8.47 -13.48 -4.68
N LEU A 76 -8.73 -12.46 -3.87
CA LEU A 76 -10.03 -11.78 -3.83
C LEU A 76 -9.89 -10.31 -4.25
N PRO A 77 -9.69 -10.03 -5.55
CA PRO A 77 -9.66 -8.65 -6.05
C PRO A 77 -11.01 -7.96 -5.87
N ASP A 78 -12.12 -8.68 -6.05
CA ASP A 78 -13.49 -8.14 -5.97
C ASP A 78 -13.87 -7.57 -4.60
N LEU A 79 -13.13 -7.93 -3.54
CA LEU A 79 -13.35 -7.34 -2.22
C LEU A 79 -12.73 -5.97 -2.08
N SER A 80 -11.79 -5.61 -2.96
CA SER A 80 -11.07 -4.34 -2.88
C SER A 80 -11.95 -3.21 -3.41
N PRO A 81 -12.19 -2.15 -2.62
CA PRO A 81 -12.95 -1.01 -3.09
C PRO A 81 -12.33 -0.34 -4.32
N ILE A 82 -11.00 -0.43 -4.49
CA ILE A 82 -10.28 0.22 -5.59
C ILE A 82 -10.61 -0.35 -6.98
N GLU A 83 -11.15 -1.57 -7.07
CA GLU A 83 -11.56 -2.17 -8.35
C GLU A 83 -12.89 -1.61 -8.87
N HIS A 84 -13.65 -0.90 -8.03
CA HIS A 84 -15.00 -0.41 -8.32
C HIS A 84 -15.07 1.12 -8.46
N VAL A 85 -13.92 1.76 -8.70
CA VAL A 85 -13.64 3.17 -8.44
C VAL A 85 -13.22 3.93 -9.69
#